data_AF-G9KLZ4-F1
#
_entry.id   AF-G9KLZ4-F1
#
_cell.length_a   1.000
_cell.length_b   1.000
_cell.length_c   1.000
_cell.angle_alpha   90.00
_cell.angle_beta   90.00
_cell.angle_gamma   90.00
#
_symmetry.space_group_name_H-M   'P 1'
#
loop_
_entity.id
_entity.type
_entity.pdbx_description
1 polymer ?
#
loop_
_entity_poly.entity_id
_entity_poly.type
_entity_poly.pdbx_seq_one_letter_code
_entity_poly.pdbx_strand_id
1 'polypeptide(L)' 'DSSQWLQIDLKEVKVISGILTQGRCDIDEWMTKYSVQYRTDESLNWIYYKDQTGNNRVFYGNSDRTSTV' A
#
# COMPACT_ATOMS: atom_id res chain seq x y z
N ASP A 1 -1.46 -5.58 -16.81
CA ASP A 1 -0.41 -6.26 -16.03
C ASP A 1 -0.64 -5.91 -14.56
N SER A 2 -1.01 -6.89 -13.73
CA SER A 2 -1.42 -6.69 -12.32
C SER A 2 -0.26 -6.79 -11.34
N SER A 3 0.97 -6.76 -11.84
CA SER A 3 2.22 -7.03 -11.09
C SER A 3 3.01 -5.76 -10.75
N GLN A 4 2.37 -4.59 -10.82
CA GLN A 4 3.00 -3.29 -10.59
C GLN A 4 3.02 -2.98 -9.08
N TRP A 5 4.16 -2.48 -8.59
CA TRP A 5 4.35 -2.11 -7.19
C TRP A 5 5.14 -0.81 -7.07
N LEU A 6 4.91 -0.10 -5.97
CA LEU A 6 5.68 1.07 -5.57
C LEU A 6 6.39 0.74 -4.26
N GLN A 7 7.72 0.82 -4.25
CA GLN A 7 8.52 0.68 -3.04
C GLN A 7 8.95 2.04 -2.53
N ILE A 8 8.87 2.21 -1.22
CA ILE A 8 9.38 3.38 -0.52
C ILE A 8 10.47 2.89 0.42
N ASP A 9 11.70 3.36 0.20
CA ASP A 9 12.82 3.12 1.11
C ASP A 9 12.89 4.26 2.14
N LEU A 10 12.73 3.91 3.41
CA LEU A 10 12.75 4.83 4.54
C LEU A 10 14.15 4.97 5.16
N LYS A 11 15.13 4.16 4.73
CA LYS A 11 16.53 4.06 5.23
C LYS A 11 16.70 3.67 6.71
N GLU A 12 15.68 3.87 7.53
CA GLU A 12 15.62 3.52 8.93
C GLU A 12 14.29 2.85 9.26
N VAL A 13 14.27 1.98 10.27
CA VAL A 13 13.04 1.36 10.77
C VAL A 13 12.19 2.43 11.44
N LYS A 14 11.08 2.81 10.80
CA LYS A 14 10.11 3.76 11.32
C LYS A 14 8.74 3.11 11.49
N VAL A 15 8.00 3.54 12.49
CA VAL A 15 6.61 3.12 12.70
C VAL A 15 5.71 3.92 11.75
N ILE A 16 5.11 3.23 10.78
CA ILE A 16 4.15 3.83 9.84
C ILE A 16 2.74 3.61 10.37
N SER A 17 2.06 4.71 10.72
CA SER A 17 0.70 4.70 11.29
C SER A 17 -0.41 4.76 10.22
N GLY A 18 -0.08 5.18 9.01
CA GLY A 18 -1.05 5.30 7.92
C GLY A 18 -0.39 5.53 6.57
N ILE A 19 -1.10 5.14 5.52
CA ILE A 19 -0.74 5.40 4.12
C ILE A 19 -1.91 6.17 3.52
N LEU A 20 -1.64 7.37 3.03
CA LEU A 20 -2.61 8.19 2.32
C LEU A 20 -2.36 8.04 0.83
N THR A 21 -3.38 7.61 0.09
CA THR A 21 -3.31 7.49 -1.38
C THR A 21 -4.16 8.55 -2.04
N GLN A 22 -3.64 9.19 -3.09
CA GLN A 22 -4.39 10.15 -3.90
C GLN A 22 -4.45 9.68 -5.35
N GLY A 23 -5.66 9.66 -5.90
CA GLY A 23 -5.90 9.34 -7.31
C GLY A 23 -5.28 10.39 -8.24
N ARG A 24 -4.96 9.96 -9.47
CA ARG A 24 -4.48 10.85 -10.53
C ARG A 24 -5.67 11.58 -11.18
N CYS A 25 -5.46 12.82 -11.62
CA CYS A 25 -6.56 13.69 -12.09
C CYS A 25 -6.90 13.54 -13.58
N ASP A 26 -6.15 12.74 -14.34
CA ASP A 26 -6.12 12.75 -15.81
C ASP A 26 -6.73 11.53 -16.50
N ILE A 27 -6.95 10.41 -15.79
CA ILE A 27 -7.62 9.23 -16.33
C ILE A 27 -8.48 8.56 -15.23
N ASP A 28 -9.63 8.00 -15.60
CA ASP A 28 -10.49 7.21 -14.69
C ASP A 28 -9.87 5.83 -14.40
N GLU A 29 -8.67 5.82 -13.81
CA GLU A 29 -8.05 4.65 -13.21
C GLU A 29 -7.75 4.93 -11.74
N TRP A 30 -8.56 4.36 -10.85
CA TRP A 30 -8.25 4.29 -9.43
C TRP A 30 -7.79 2.88 -9.07
N MET A 31 -6.78 2.80 -8.22
CA MET A 31 -6.35 1.52 -7.67
C MET A 31 -7.46 1.00 -6.74
N THR A 32 -8.22 0.00 -7.17
CA THR A 32 -9.38 -0.49 -6.40
C THR A 32 -8.97 -1.21 -5.12
N LYS A 33 -7.82 -1.88 -5.13
CA LYS A 33 -7.30 -2.68 -4.03
C LYS A 33 -5.77 -2.67 -4.03
N TYR A 34 -5.16 -2.51 -2.87
CA TYR A 34 -3.72 -2.66 -2.70
C TYR A 34 -3.39 -3.52 -1.48
N SER A 35 -2.31 -4.29 -1.59
CA SER A 35 -1.73 -5.05 -0.47
C SER A 35 -0.45 -4.38 -0.01
N VAL A 36 -0.29 -4.23 1.30
CA VAL A 36 0.93 -3.66 1.88
C VAL A 36 1.88 -4.80 2.23
N GLN A 37 3.10 -4.70 1.74
CA GLN A 37 4.22 -5.51 2.19
C GLN A 37 5.25 -4.62 2.86
N TYR A 38 5.87 -5.11 3.92
CA TYR A 38 6.94 -4.39 4.61
C TYR A 38 8.10 -5.32 4.93
N ARG A 39 9.25 -4.70 5.16
CA ARG A 39 10.48 -5.39 5.52
C ARG A 39 11.34 -4.44 6.36
N THR A 40 11.92 -4.96 7.44
CA THR A 40 12.74 -4.18 8.39
C THR A 40 14.23 -4.23 8.08
N ASP A 41 14.68 -5.24 7.34
CA ASP A 41 16.08 -5.47 6.98
C ASP A 41 16.14 -5.90 5.51
N GLU A 42 17.04 -5.31 4.73
CA GLU A 42 17.18 -5.61 3.30
C GLU A 42 17.51 -7.07 2.97
N SER A 43 18.05 -7.81 3.93
CA SER A 43 18.36 -9.24 3.78
C SER A 43 17.16 -10.16 3.96
N LEU A 44 16.04 -9.66 4.50
CA LEU A 44 14.84 -10.46 4.78
C LEU A 44 13.88 -10.52 3.59
N ASN A 45 12.92 -11.44 3.67
CA ASN A 45 11.80 -11.49 2.74
C ASN A 45 10.74 -10.45 3.09
N TRP A 46 9.99 -10.01 2.08
CA TRP A 46 8.83 -9.14 2.25
C TRP A 46 7.72 -9.87 3.03
N ILE A 47 7.15 -9.20 4.01
CA ILE A 47 6.07 -9.73 4.85
C ILE A 47 4.78 -8.99 4.53
N TYR A 48 3.70 -9.73 4.28
CA TYR A 48 2.37 -9.13 4.08
C TYR A 48 1.85 -8.57 5.40
N TYR A 49 1.29 -7.36 5.33
CA TYR A 49 0.52 -6.82 6.43
C TYR A 49 -0.73 -7.68 6.65
N LYS A 50 -0.90 -8.15 7.90
CA LYS A 50 -2.03 -8.97 8.30
C LYS A 50 -3.03 -8.12 9.09
N ASP A 51 -4.31 -8.37 8.85
CA ASP A 51 -5.38 -7.74 9.62
C ASP A 51 -5.52 -8.41 11.00
N GLN A 52 -6.36 -7.85 11.88
CA GLN A 52 -6.64 -8.39 13.22
C GLN A 52 -7.13 -9.85 13.20
N THR A 53 -7.66 -10.30 12.07
CA THR A 53 -8.12 -11.68 11.84
C THR A 53 -7.01 -12.64 11.38
N GLY A 54 -5.78 -12.16 11.18
CA GLY A 54 -4.63 -12.95 10.71
C GLY A 54 -4.58 -13.13 9.18
N ASN A 55 -5.57 -12.64 8.45
CA ASN A 55 -5.62 -12.66 6.99
C ASN A 55 -4.77 -11.55 6.38
N ASN A 56 -4.25 -11.77 5.17
CA ASN A 56 -3.58 -10.72 4.40
C ASN A 56 -4.55 -9.56 4.19
N ARG A 57 -4.21 -8.38 4.73
CA ARG A 57 -5.10 -7.22 4.61
C ARG A 57 -4.98 -6.66 3.21
N VAL A 58 -6.13 -6.55 2.57
CA VAL A 58 -6.29 -5.78 1.34
C VAL A 58 -6.92 -4.45 1.74
N PHE A 59 -6.23 -3.37 1.43
CA PHE A 59 -6.76 -2.03 1.61
C PHE A 59 -7.52 -1.64 0.34
N TYR A 60 -8.67 -1.01 0.53
CA TYR A 60 -9.41 -0.41 -0.57
C TYR A 60 -8.77 0.94 -0.86
N GLY A 61 -8.35 1.14 -2.11
CA GLY A 61 -7.87 2.44 -2.55
C GLY A 61 -9.03 3.39 -2.82
N ASN A 62 -8.72 4.51 -3.44
CA ASN A 62 -9.68 5.58 -3.68
C ASN A 62 -10.84 5.06 -4.53
N SER A 63 -12.08 5.38 -4.13
CA SER A 63 -13.30 5.05 -4.90
C SER A 63 -13.72 6.20 -5.84
N ASP A 64 -12.95 7.29 -5.87
CA ASP A 64 -13.18 8.47 -6.69
C ASP A 64 -11.87 9.24 -6.99
N ARG A 65 -11.96 10.25 -7.86
CA ARG A 65 -10.84 11.02 -8.42
C ARG A 65 -10.20 12.00 -7.42
N THR A 66 -10.89 12.35 -6.33
CA THR A 66 -10.55 13.54 -5.52
C THR A 66 -10.57 13.32 -4.02
N SER A 67 -11.10 12.20 -3.54
CA SER A 67 -11.17 11.94 -2.11
C SER A 67 -9.89 11.28 -1.64
N THR A 68 -9.22 11.96 -0.71
CA THR A 68 -8.18 11.39 0.15
C THR A 68 -8.83 10.39 1.09
N VAL A 69 -8.34 9.16 1.07
CA VAL A 69 -8.63 8.11 2.06
C VAL A 69 -7.39 7.79 2.87
#